data_AF-A0A3E4LLP1-F1
#
_entry.id   AF-A0A3E4LLP1-F1
#
_cell.length_a   1.000
_cell.length_b   1.000
_cell.length_c   1.000
_cell.angle_alpha   90.00
_cell.angle_beta   90.00
_cell.angle_gamma   90.00
#
_symmetry.space_group_name_H-M   'P 1'
#
loop_
_entity.id
_entity.type
_entity.pdbx_description
1 polymer ?
#
loop_
_entity_poly.entity_id
_entity_poly.type
_entity_poly.pdbx_seq_one_letter_code
_entity_poly.pdbx_strand_id
1 'polypeptide(L)' 'MRSEAEMYDLILRIANEDSRICAVYMNGSRTNKNVPKDLFQDYDVVYAVS' A
#
# COMPACT_ATOMS: atom_id res chain seq x y z
N MET A 1 9.46 9.88 -10.10
CA MET A 1 8.63 9.32 -9.01
C MET A 1 7.59 8.42 -9.65
N ARG A 2 7.22 7.32 -9.00
CA ARG A 2 6.12 6.47 -9.45
C ARG A 2 4.80 7.17 -9.20
N SER A 3 3.84 6.99 -10.10
CA SER A 3 2.43 7.36 -9.93
C SER A 3 1.76 6.51 -8.86
N GLU A 4 0.59 6.93 -8.38
CA GLU A 4 -0.21 6.15 -7.44
C GLU A 4 -0.59 4.77 -8.01
N ALA A 5 -0.91 4.69 -9.31
CA ALA A 5 -1.19 3.43 -9.97
C ALA A 5 0.03 2.49 -9.98
N GLU A 6 1.23 3.00 -10.31
CA GLU A 6 2.47 2.23 -10.26
C GLU A 6 2.84 1.77 -8.84
N MET A 7 2.47 2.56 -7.81
CA MET A 7 2.67 2.16 -6.42
C MET A 7 1.70 1.05 -6.01
N TYR A 8 0.42 1.14 -6.36
CA TYR A 8 -0.55 0.07 -6.10
C TYR A 8 -0.18 -1.23 -6.81
N ASP A 9 0.21 -1.16 -8.08
CA ASP A 9 0.66 -2.32 -8.85
C ASP A 9 1.88 -2.98 -8.18
N LEU A 10 2.87 -2.19 -7.77
CA LEU A 10 4.04 -2.68 -7.05
C LEU A 10 3.67 -3.42 -5.75
N ILE A 11 2.81 -2.81 -4.92
CA ILE A 11 2.39 -3.39 -3.63
C ILE A 11 1.63 -4.71 -3.84
N LEU A 12 0.68 -4.72 -4.77
CA LEU A 12 -0.13 -5.91 -5.08
C LEU A 12 0.73 -7.01 -5.71
N ARG A 13 1.67 -6.67 -6.58
CA ARG A 13 2.58 -7.65 -7.21
C ARG A 13 3.45 -8.33 -6.16
N ILE A 14 4.03 -7.59 -5.21
CA ILE A 14 4.81 -8.17 -4.10
C ILE A 14 3.97 -9.18 -3.31
N ALA A 15 2.72 -8.81 -2.97
CA ALA A 15 1.82 -9.70 -2.23
C ALA A 15 1.43 -10.97 -3.02
N ASN A 16 1.29 -10.88 -4.34
CA ASN A 16 0.92 -12.01 -5.18
C ASN A 16 2.10 -12.93 -5.50
N GLU A 17 3.33 -12.40 -5.58
CA GLU A 17 4.53 -13.16 -5.93
C GLU A 17 5.13 -13.92 -4.74
N ASP A 18 4.97 -13.43 -3.51
CA ASP A 18 5.47 -14.10 -2.31
C ASP A 18 4.37 -14.94 -1.63
N SER A 19 4.47 -16.26 -1.77
CA SER A 19 3.49 -17.21 -1.23
C SER A 19 3.37 -17.21 0.30
N ARG A 20 4.30 -16.58 1.02
CA ARG A 20 4.22 -16.43 2.49
C ARG A 20 3.29 -15.30 2.89
N ILE A 21 2.98 -14.38 1.98
CA ILE A 21 2.09 -13.24 2.23
C ILE A 21 0.65 -13.73 2.08
N CYS A 22 -0.07 -13.81 3.20
CA CYS A 22 -1.48 -14.19 3.21
C CYS A 22 -2.40 -13.03 2.83
N ALA A 23 -2.01 -11.80 3.16
CA ALA A 23 -2.78 -10.61 2.85
C ALA A 23 -1.88 -9.35 2.84
N VAL A 24 -2.33 -8.34 2.08
CA VAL A 24 -1.78 -6.99 2.12
C VAL A 24 -2.90 -5.99 2.38
N TYR A 25 -2.65 -5.01 3.25
CA TYR A 25 -3.59 -3.95 3.54
C TYR A 25 -2.88 -2.61 3.72
N MET A 26 -3.60 -1.53 3.41
CA MET A 26 -3.14 -0.16 3.56
C MET A 26 -3.71 0.44 4.83
N ASN A 27 -2.91 1.23 5.53
CA ASN A 27 -3.26 1.94 6.75
C ASN A 27 -2.98 3.45 6.59
N GLY A 28 -3.06 4.17 7.70
CA GLY A 28 -2.52 5.52 7.81
C GLY A 28 -3.32 6.57 7.05
N SER A 29 -2.64 7.69 6.72
CA SER A 29 -3.28 8.92 6.25
C SER A 29 -4.07 8.72 4.95
N ARG A 30 -3.59 7.87 4.03
CA ARG A 30 -4.24 7.57 2.75
C ARG A 30 -5.57 6.83 2.87
N THR A 31 -5.83 6.18 3.99
CA THR A 31 -7.11 5.52 4.27
C THR A 31 -8.08 6.40 5.05
N ASN A 32 -7.61 7.53 5.58
CA ASN A 32 -8.41 8.44 6.38
C ASN A 32 -9.04 9.53 5.52
N LYS A 33 -10.36 9.45 5.30
CA LYS A 33 -11.14 10.43 4.52
C LYS A 33 -11.10 11.86 5.08
N ASN A 34 -10.73 12.03 6.36
CA ASN A 34 -10.65 13.34 7.01
C ASN A 34 -9.30 14.03 6.83
N VAL A 35 -8.29 13.33 6.29
CA VAL A 35 -6.96 13.91 6.04
C VAL A 35 -6.93 14.44 4.60
N PRO A 36 -6.59 15.72 4.38
CA PRO A 36 -6.40 16.25 3.04
C PRO A 36 -5.33 15.46 2.29
N LYS A 37 -5.56 15.19 1.00
CA LYS A 37 -4.54 14.57 0.16
C LYS A 37 -3.43 15.58 -0.12
N ASP A 38 -2.18 15.16 0.04
CA ASP A 38 -1.01 15.96 -0.28
C ASP A 38 0.10 15.13 -0.92
N LEU A 39 1.10 15.80 -1.48
CA LEU A 39 2.21 15.18 -2.22
C LEU A 39 3.19 14.41 -1.31
N PHE A 40 3.18 14.69 -0.01
CA PHE A 40 4.07 14.14 1.00
C PHE A 40 3.45 12.96 1.76
N GLN A 41 2.18 12.62 1.53
CA GLN A 41 1.57 11.41 2.07
C GLN A 41 2.34 10.18 1.60
N ASP A 42 2.84 9.39 2.53
CA ASP A 42 3.49 8.11 2.31
C ASP A 42 2.48 6.97 2.21
N TYR A 43 2.98 5.74 2.02
CA TYR A 43 2.17 4.54 1.93
C TYR A 43 2.46 3.64 3.15
N ASP A 44 1.55 3.64 4.12
CA ASP A 44 1.57 2.69 5.23
C ASP A 44 1.00 1.35 4.76
N VAL A 45 1.87 0.37 4.48
CA VAL A 45 1.49 -0.96 3.96
C VAL A 45 1.86 -2.02 4.99
N VAL A 46 0.93 -2.93 5.26
CA VAL A 46 1.18 -4.09 6.12
C VAL A 46 0.97 -5.38 5.33
N TYR A 47 1.94 -6.28 5.41
CA TYR A 47 1.87 -7.63 4.90
C TYR A 47 1.63 -8.59 6.06
N ALA A 48 0.53 -9.33 6.03
CA ALA A 48 0.29 -10.44 6.94
C ALA A 48 0.96 -11.69 6.38
N VAL A 49 1.85 -12.31 7.15
CA VAL A 49 2.66 -13.46 6.72
C VAL A 49 2.40 -14.68 7.61
N SER A 50 2.51 -15.88 7.03
CA SER A 50 2.45 -17.18 7.73
C SER A 50 3.81 -17.87 7.79
#